data_AF-A0A933ICE1-F1
#
_entry.id   AF-A0A933ICE1-F1
#
_cell.length_a   1.000
_cell.length_b   1.000
_cell.length_c   1.000
_cell.angle_alpha   90.00
_cell.angle_beta   90.00
_cell.angle_gamma   90.00
#
_symmetry.space_group_name_H-M   'P 1'
#
loop_
_entity.id
_entity.type
_entity.pdbx_description
1 polymer ?
#
loop_
_entity_poly.entity_id
_entity_poly.type
_entity_poly.pdbx_seq_one_letter_code
_entity_poly.pdbx_strand_id
1 'polypeptide(L)'
;MKQTSENKKTKSYVGLGSNLGNRLGNIRFALAAMGQMPGSSVLRMSAVYETEPYGNPGQPKFLNAAVEIETALEPTTLLKSLQRIEHHLGRVRQAKWEPRVIDLDILYFGNQVIDTPELKVPHPELSLRRFALVPLCDLIPEFEDPTSRQKVKVLLQKISRTHKDIIKLETVNF
;
A
#
# COMPACT_ATOMS: atom_id res chain seq x y z
N MET A 1 24.23 -25.62 20.02
CA MET A 1 23.61 -24.32 20.33
C MET A 1 23.21 -23.67 19.00
N LYS A 2 21.91 -23.58 18.70
CA LYS A 2 21.45 -22.92 17.47
C LYS A 2 21.54 -21.41 17.70
N GLN A 3 22.39 -20.76 16.92
CA GLN A 3 22.52 -19.31 16.89
C GLN A 3 21.17 -18.74 16.44
N THR A 4 20.44 -18.11 17.36
CA THR A 4 19.25 -17.33 17.04
C THR A 4 19.72 -16.13 16.22
N SER A 5 19.62 -16.22 14.90
CA SER A 5 19.77 -15.05 14.04
C SER A 5 18.68 -14.06 14.42
N GLU A 6 19.05 -12.91 14.96
CA GLU A 6 18.14 -11.76 15.03
C GLU A 6 17.66 -11.50 13.60
N ASN A 7 16.38 -11.76 13.32
CA ASN A 7 15.82 -11.46 12.00
C ASN A 7 15.93 -9.95 11.78
N LYS A 8 16.80 -9.55 10.84
CA LYS A 8 16.96 -8.16 10.44
C LYS A 8 15.61 -7.61 9.96
N LYS A 9 15.12 -6.58 10.63
CA LYS A 9 13.89 -5.90 10.22
C LYS A 9 14.11 -5.09 8.94
N THR A 10 13.10 -5.06 8.08
CA THR A 10 13.06 -4.34 6.82
C THR A 10 11.86 -3.40 6.79
N LYS A 11 12.06 -2.18 6.25
CA LYS A 11 10.96 -1.26 5.99
C LYS A 11 10.19 -1.70 4.75
N SER A 12 8.87 -1.77 4.85
CA SER A 12 7.99 -1.98 3.70
C SER A 12 6.95 -0.87 3.63
N TYR A 13 6.58 -0.51 2.41
CA TYR A 13 5.56 0.50 2.15
C TYR A 13 4.38 -0.18 1.51
N VAL A 14 3.22 -0.07 2.15
CA VAL A 14 1.99 -0.75 1.72
C VAL A 14 0.97 0.32 1.32
N GLY A 15 0.36 0.16 0.15
CA GLY A 15 -0.77 0.96 -0.29
C GLY A 15 -2.07 0.37 0.27
N LEU A 16 -2.96 1.24 0.75
CA LEU A 16 -4.29 0.88 1.21
C LEU A 16 -5.32 1.54 0.30
N GLY A 17 -6.34 0.79 -0.11
CA GLY A 17 -7.45 1.31 -0.92
C GLY A 17 -8.80 0.74 -0.48
N SER A 18 -9.82 1.57 -0.26
CA SER A 18 -11.16 1.11 0.12
C SER A 18 -12.25 1.95 -0.53
N ASN A 19 -13.24 1.32 -1.17
CA ASN A 19 -14.40 2.03 -1.73
C ASN A 19 -15.77 1.45 -1.32
N LEU A 20 -15.83 0.41 -0.49
CA LEU A 20 -17.08 -0.16 0.02
C LEU A 20 -17.23 0.02 1.54
N GLY A 21 -18.48 0.21 1.98
CA GLY A 21 -18.84 0.26 3.40
C GLY A 21 -18.18 1.41 4.16
N ASN A 22 -17.77 1.14 5.40
CA ASN A 22 -17.04 2.12 6.23
C ASN A 22 -15.57 2.21 5.80
N ARG A 23 -15.31 2.90 4.68
CA ARG A 23 -14.00 3.00 4.02
C ARG A 23 -12.85 3.35 4.99
N LEU A 24 -13.08 4.35 5.85
CA LEU A 24 -12.08 4.77 6.85
C LEU A 24 -11.94 3.74 7.99
N GLY A 25 -13.05 3.13 8.42
CA GLY A 25 -13.04 2.02 9.38
C GLY A 25 -12.23 0.82 8.89
N ASN A 26 -12.34 0.47 7.60
CA ASN A 26 -11.58 -0.61 6.98
C ASN A 26 -10.08 -0.31 6.96
N ILE A 27 -9.70 0.93 6.61
CA ILE A 27 -8.30 1.41 6.69
C ILE A 27 -7.77 1.32 8.12
N ARG A 28 -8.53 1.81 9.11
CA ARG A 28 -8.16 1.75 10.54
C ARG A 28 -7.96 0.32 11.01
N PHE A 29 -8.88 -0.58 10.65
CA PHE A 29 -8.75 -1.98 10.99
C PHE A 29 -7.48 -2.58 10.39
N ALA A 30 -7.21 -2.32 9.10
CA ALA A 30 -6.03 -2.85 8.43
C ALA A 30 -4.72 -2.36 9.07
N LEU A 31 -4.65 -1.09 9.49
CA LEU A 31 -3.50 -0.54 10.23
C LEU A 31 -3.31 -1.25 11.58
N ALA A 32 -4.38 -1.39 12.37
CA ALA A 32 -4.32 -2.08 13.66
C ALA A 32 -3.88 -3.54 13.49
N ALA A 33 -4.46 -4.24 12.51
CA ALA A 33 -4.10 -5.63 12.21
C ALA A 33 -2.64 -5.76 11.75
N MET A 34 -2.15 -4.85 10.90
CA MET A 34 -0.74 -4.81 10.49
C MET A 34 0.21 -4.57 11.68
N GLY A 35 -0.17 -3.69 12.61
CA GLY A 35 0.59 -3.42 13.84
C GLY A 35 0.61 -4.59 14.84
N GLN A 36 -0.33 -5.52 14.74
CA GLN A 36 -0.40 -6.72 15.58
C GLN A 36 0.25 -7.96 14.93
N MET A 37 0.71 -7.88 13.67
CA MET A 37 1.41 -8.99 13.03
C MET A 37 2.73 -9.27 13.77
N PRO A 38 3.02 -10.53 14.16
CA PRO A 38 4.27 -10.87 14.82
C PRO A 38 5.49 -10.38 14.03
N GLY A 39 6.41 -9.71 14.73
CA GLY A 39 7.62 -9.15 14.12
C GLY A 39 7.39 -7.94 13.23
N SER A 40 6.19 -7.33 13.23
CA SER A 40 5.88 -6.13 12.45
C SER A 40 5.38 -4.99 13.33
N SER A 41 5.61 -3.75 12.89
CA SER A 41 5.09 -2.54 13.51
C SER A 41 4.76 -1.50 12.46
N VAL A 42 3.61 -0.84 12.59
CA VAL A 42 3.29 0.36 11.81
C VAL A 42 4.10 1.52 12.38
N LEU A 43 4.87 2.20 11.54
CA LEU A 43 5.69 3.34 11.95
C LEU A 43 4.96 4.66 11.74
N ARG A 44 4.34 4.84 10.57
CA ARG A 44 3.60 6.05 10.19
C ARG A 44 2.74 5.79 8.96
N MET A 45 1.79 6.67 8.71
CA MET A 45 0.93 6.66 7.52
C MET A 45 0.91 8.04 6.86
N SER A 46 0.65 8.07 5.55
CA SER A 46 0.32 9.30 4.83
C SER A 46 -1.01 9.89 5.31
N ALA A 47 -1.42 11.02 4.73
CA ALA A 47 -2.83 11.39 4.79
C ALA A 47 -3.71 10.39 4.02
N VAL A 48 -5.02 10.48 4.23
CA VAL A 48 -6.01 9.75 3.46
C VAL A 48 -6.44 10.61 2.28
N TYR A 49 -6.56 10.01 1.11
CA TYR A 49 -6.90 10.68 -0.14
C TYR A 49 -8.15 10.07 -0.74
N GLU A 50 -9.15 10.89 -1.06
CA GLU A 50 -10.27 10.45 -1.87
C GLU A 50 -9.93 10.56 -3.37
N THR A 51 -10.18 9.49 -4.13
CA THR A 51 -9.89 9.44 -5.57
C THR A 51 -11.01 8.77 -6.35
N GLU A 52 -11.15 9.15 -7.61
CA GLU A 52 -11.99 8.41 -8.57
C GLU A 52 -11.48 6.96 -8.75
N PRO A 53 -12.37 6.00 -9.04
CA PRO A 53 -12.00 4.64 -9.40
C PRO A 53 -11.06 4.59 -10.61
N TYR A 54 -10.08 3.69 -10.57
CA TYR A 54 -9.22 3.42 -11.72
C TYR A 54 -9.80 2.29 -12.57
N GLY A 55 -9.88 2.50 -13.88
CA GLY A 55 -10.24 1.48 -14.87
C GLY A 55 -11.74 1.28 -15.12
N ASN A 56 -12.56 1.14 -14.07
CA ASN A 56 -14.00 0.90 -14.21
C ASN A 56 -14.84 2.08 -13.66
N PRO A 57 -15.39 2.95 -14.53
CA PRO A 57 -16.22 4.08 -14.11
C PRO A 57 -17.58 3.59 -13.56
N GLY A 58 -18.19 4.39 -12.67
CA GLY A 58 -19.50 4.08 -12.07
C GLY A 58 -19.45 3.38 -10.72
N GLN A 59 -18.27 3.26 -10.12
CA GLN A 59 -18.10 2.73 -8.76
C GLN A 59 -17.96 3.87 -7.74
N PRO A 60 -18.21 3.62 -6.44
CA PRO A 60 -17.93 4.58 -5.41
C PRO A 60 -16.45 4.99 -5.39
N LYS A 61 -16.18 6.24 -4.98
CA LYS A 61 -14.82 6.77 -4.82
C LYS A 61 -14.02 5.96 -3.79
N PHE A 62 -12.73 5.85 -4.03
CA PHE A 62 -11.80 5.19 -3.11
C PHE A 62 -11.27 6.18 -2.07
N LEU A 63 -11.10 5.71 -0.84
CA LEU A 63 -10.10 6.26 0.07
C LEU A 63 -8.79 5.48 -0.12
N ASN A 64 -7.70 6.20 -0.36
CA ASN A 64 -6.37 5.65 -0.52
C ASN A 64 -5.38 6.24 0.50
N ALA A 65 -4.44 5.43 0.95
CA ALA A 65 -3.34 5.86 1.82
C ALA A 65 -2.09 5.00 1.55
N ALA A 66 -0.94 5.42 2.05
CA ALA A 66 0.26 4.61 2.14
C ALA A 66 0.70 4.50 3.59
N VAL A 67 1.18 3.33 4.01
CA VAL A 67 1.72 3.09 5.35
C VAL A 67 3.17 2.62 5.25
N GLU A 68 4.02 3.15 6.13
CA GLU A 68 5.35 2.61 6.39
C GLU A 68 5.27 1.63 7.55
N ILE A 69 5.64 0.38 7.30
CA ILE A 69 5.80 -0.63 8.33
C ILE A 69 7.27 -1.03 8.42
N GLU A 70 7.67 -1.48 9.60
CA GLU A 70 8.92 -2.21 9.80
C GLU A 70 8.55 -3.66 10.11
N THR A 71 9.18 -4.63 9.44
CA THR A 71 8.84 -6.05 9.61
C THR A 71 10.05 -6.98 9.53
N ALA A 72 10.04 -8.03 10.35
CA ALA A 72 10.95 -9.17 10.31
C ALA A 72 10.43 -10.32 9.43
N LEU A 73 9.26 -10.15 8.82
CA LEU A 73 8.65 -11.14 7.94
C LEU A 73 9.29 -11.11 6.56
N GLU A 74 9.45 -12.28 5.95
CA GLU A 74 9.80 -12.37 4.52
C GLU A 74 8.70 -11.75 3.63
N PRO A 75 9.04 -11.19 2.46
CA PRO A 75 8.08 -10.51 1.57
C PRO A 75 6.82 -11.33 1.24
N THR A 76 7.00 -12.62 0.97
CA THR A 76 5.89 -13.55 0.67
C THR A 76 5.03 -13.86 1.90
N THR A 77 5.62 -13.80 3.10
CA THR A 77 4.89 -13.96 4.37
C THR A 77 4.11 -12.69 4.71
N LEU A 78 4.69 -11.52 4.44
CA LEU A 78 3.97 -10.25 4.53
C LEU A 78 2.78 -10.24 3.58
N LEU A 79 2.96 -10.62 2.31
CA LEU A 79 1.88 -10.70 1.31
C LEU A 79 0.73 -11.57 1.81
N LYS A 80 1.01 -12.78 2.30
CA LYS A 80 -0.01 -13.69 2.85
C LYS A 80 -0.73 -13.09 4.06
N SER A 81 -0.01 -12.35 4.90
CA SER A 81 -0.59 -11.69 6.08
C SER A 81 -1.53 -10.56 5.67
N LEU A 82 -1.14 -9.74 4.68
CA LEU A 82 -2.02 -8.71 4.11
C LEU A 82 -3.27 -9.33 3.49
N GLN A 83 -3.13 -10.39 2.68
CA GLN A 83 -4.28 -11.10 2.09
C GLN A 83 -5.24 -11.68 3.14
N ARG A 84 -4.73 -12.12 4.31
CA ARG A 84 -5.58 -12.56 5.44
C ARG A 84 -6.38 -11.41 6.03
N ILE A 85 -5.79 -10.22 6.15
CA ILE A 85 -6.49 -9.00 6.60
C ILE A 85 -7.61 -8.65 5.60
N GLU A 86 -7.32 -8.69 4.30
CA GLU A 86 -8.32 -8.47 3.25
C GLU A 86 -9.48 -9.46 3.35
N HIS A 87 -9.17 -10.75 3.47
CA HIS A 87 -10.17 -11.80 3.60
C HIS A 87 -11.01 -11.63 4.87
N HIS A 88 -10.39 -11.27 5.99
CA HIS A 88 -11.09 -11.02 7.25
C HIS A 88 -12.09 -9.85 7.14
N LEU A 89 -11.73 -8.79 6.40
CA LEU A 89 -12.62 -7.68 6.10
C LEU A 89 -13.67 -8.01 5.02
N GLY A 90 -13.69 -9.23 4.49
CA GLY A 90 -14.69 -9.68 3.52
C GLY A 90 -14.35 -9.32 2.07
N ARG A 91 -13.07 -9.09 1.73
CA ARG A 91 -12.67 -8.96 0.33
C ARG A 91 -12.91 -10.28 -0.40
N VAL A 92 -13.77 -10.23 -1.42
CA VAL A 92 -13.98 -11.31 -2.40
C VAL A 92 -13.37 -10.86 -3.73
N ARG A 93 -12.64 -11.74 -4.41
CA ARG A 93 -12.06 -11.47 -5.74
C ARG A 93 -12.93 -12.13 -6.81
N GLN A 94 -13.82 -11.38 -7.46
CA GLN A 94 -14.70 -11.91 -8.52
C GLN A 94 -14.25 -11.44 -9.92
N ALA A 95 -13.87 -10.17 -10.05
CA ALA A 95 -13.46 -9.59 -11.32
C ALA A 95 -12.36 -8.52 -11.18
N LYS A 96 -11.64 -8.26 -12.28
CA LYS A 96 -10.67 -7.17 -12.35
C LYS A 96 -11.37 -5.82 -12.15
N TRP A 97 -10.82 -4.99 -11.26
CA TRP A 97 -11.28 -3.63 -10.97
C TRP A 97 -12.68 -3.52 -10.36
N GLU A 98 -13.15 -4.52 -9.62
CA GLU A 98 -14.42 -4.42 -8.89
C GLU A 98 -14.31 -3.52 -7.63
N PRO A 99 -15.44 -3.05 -7.06
CA PRO A 99 -15.44 -2.42 -5.75
C PRO A 99 -14.95 -3.39 -4.67
N ARG A 100 -14.22 -2.89 -3.67
CA ARG A 100 -13.64 -3.70 -2.61
C ARG A 100 -13.68 -3.02 -1.25
N VAL A 101 -13.88 -3.83 -0.22
CA VAL A 101 -13.85 -3.40 1.19
C VAL A 101 -12.46 -2.90 1.57
N ILE A 102 -11.40 -3.57 1.10
CA ILE A 102 -10.02 -3.11 1.26
C ILE A 102 -9.13 -3.75 0.17
N ASP A 103 -8.07 -3.06 -0.21
CA ASP A 103 -6.95 -3.48 -1.06
C ASP A 103 -5.66 -3.16 -0.30
N LEU A 104 -4.75 -4.12 -0.15
CA LEU A 104 -3.48 -3.98 0.53
C LEU A 104 -2.34 -4.44 -0.39
N ASP A 105 -1.67 -3.47 -1.03
CA ASP A 105 -0.61 -3.73 -2.01
C ASP A 105 0.78 -3.43 -1.43
N ILE A 106 1.73 -4.36 -1.52
CA ILE A 106 3.14 -4.08 -1.20
C ILE A 106 3.72 -3.21 -2.33
N LEU A 107 4.00 -1.94 -2.05
CA LEU A 107 4.57 -0.99 -3.00
C LEU A 107 6.09 -1.14 -3.08
N TYR A 108 6.73 -1.25 -1.92
CA TYR A 108 8.18 -1.45 -1.76
C TYR A 108 8.47 -2.37 -0.57
N PHE A 109 9.59 -3.10 -0.64
CA PHE A 109 10.12 -3.91 0.46
C PHE A 109 11.64 -3.68 0.56
N GLY A 110 12.04 -2.76 1.41
CA GLY A 110 13.40 -2.21 1.43
C GLY A 110 13.80 -1.73 0.03
N ASN A 111 15.01 -2.09 -0.38
CA ASN A 111 15.52 -1.85 -1.74
C ASN A 111 15.47 -3.13 -2.60
N GLN A 112 14.66 -4.12 -2.23
CA GLN A 112 14.61 -5.39 -2.94
C GLN A 112 13.86 -5.25 -4.28
N VAL A 113 14.34 -5.99 -5.27
CA VAL A 113 13.62 -6.26 -6.51
C VAL A 113 13.22 -7.73 -6.50
N ILE A 114 11.92 -7.99 -6.50
CA ILE A 114 11.32 -9.33 -6.43
C ILE A 114 10.49 -9.51 -7.68
N ASP A 115 10.73 -10.59 -8.41
CA ASP A 115 9.95 -10.96 -9.60
C ASP A 115 9.63 -12.45 -9.55
N THR A 116 8.57 -12.80 -8.82
CA THR A 116 8.03 -14.17 -8.78
C THR A 116 6.59 -14.18 -9.30
N PRO A 117 6.03 -15.36 -9.63
CA PRO A 117 4.62 -15.47 -10.00
C PRO A 117 3.66 -14.94 -8.92
N GLU A 118 4.03 -15.05 -7.65
CA GLU A 118 3.20 -14.66 -6.51
C GLU A 118 3.38 -13.19 -6.09
N LEU A 119 4.56 -12.61 -6.28
CA LEU A 119 4.89 -11.27 -5.80
C LEU A 119 5.86 -10.55 -6.74
N LYS A 120 5.52 -9.30 -7.08
CA LYS A 120 6.41 -8.36 -7.76
C LYS A 120 6.61 -7.11 -6.91
N VAL A 121 7.87 -6.78 -6.62
CA VAL A 121 8.27 -5.59 -5.86
C VAL A 121 9.48 -4.94 -6.56
N PRO A 122 9.52 -3.62 -6.78
CA PRO A 122 8.44 -2.63 -6.57
C PRO A 122 7.13 -3.01 -7.26
N HIS A 123 6.00 -2.50 -6.75
CA HIS A 123 4.71 -2.80 -7.38
C HIS A 123 4.74 -2.38 -8.86
N PRO A 124 4.44 -3.28 -9.81
CA PRO A 124 4.78 -3.11 -11.23
C PRO A 124 4.05 -1.92 -11.89
N GLU A 125 2.85 -1.59 -11.42
CA GLU A 125 2.08 -0.46 -11.94
C GLU A 125 2.18 0.80 -11.05
N LEU A 126 3.11 0.86 -10.08
CA LEU A 126 3.21 2.00 -9.17
C LEU A 126 3.43 3.32 -9.93
N SER A 127 4.32 3.31 -10.91
CA SER A 127 4.62 4.47 -11.77
C SER A 127 3.43 4.92 -12.65
N LEU A 128 2.37 4.11 -12.74
CA LEU A 128 1.17 4.35 -13.54
C LEU A 128 -0.04 4.76 -12.69
N ARG A 129 0.07 4.75 -11.35
CA ARG A 129 -1.05 4.94 -10.42
C ARG A 129 -0.84 6.13 -9.50
N ARG A 130 -1.42 7.29 -9.86
CA ARG A 130 -1.33 8.51 -9.04
C ARG A 130 -1.89 8.33 -7.63
N PHE A 131 -2.98 7.56 -7.48
CA PHE A 131 -3.61 7.29 -6.18
C PHE A 131 -2.71 6.51 -5.22
N ALA A 132 -1.69 5.80 -5.73
CA ALA A 132 -0.67 5.16 -4.91
C ALA A 132 0.56 6.07 -4.71
N LEU A 133 0.99 6.77 -5.76
CA LEU A 133 2.17 7.65 -5.70
C LEU A 133 1.97 8.89 -4.85
N VAL A 134 0.79 9.52 -4.84
CA VAL A 134 0.55 10.73 -4.02
C VAL A 134 0.69 10.43 -2.52
N PRO A 135 -0.02 9.44 -1.96
CA PRO A 135 0.18 9.07 -0.55
C PRO A 135 1.61 8.60 -0.24
N LEU A 136 2.24 7.87 -1.16
CA LEU A 136 3.62 7.40 -0.96
C LEU A 136 4.63 8.55 -0.96
N CYS A 137 4.42 9.56 -1.80
CA CYS A 137 5.27 10.74 -1.87
C CYS A 137 5.17 11.61 -0.61
N ASP A 138 4.06 11.57 0.14
CA ASP A 138 3.98 12.22 1.46
C ASP A 138 4.95 11.59 2.46
N LEU A 139 5.16 10.26 2.38
CA LEU A 139 6.02 9.54 3.31
C LEU A 139 7.49 9.60 2.91
N ILE A 140 7.78 9.38 1.62
CA ILE A 140 9.13 9.11 1.14
C ILE A 140 9.46 9.79 -0.20
N PRO A 141 9.37 11.12 -0.30
CA PRO A 141 9.57 11.84 -1.56
C PRO A 141 10.97 11.64 -2.17
N GLU A 142 11.99 11.44 -1.33
CA GLU A 142 13.39 11.28 -1.72
C GLU A 142 13.83 9.82 -1.92
N PHE A 143 12.97 8.84 -1.62
CA PHE A 143 13.34 7.42 -1.77
C PHE A 143 13.53 7.07 -3.24
N GLU A 144 14.65 6.41 -3.55
CA GLU A 144 14.97 5.96 -4.90
C GLU A 144 14.34 4.59 -5.16
N ASP A 145 13.45 4.55 -6.15
CA ASP A 145 12.91 3.29 -6.66
C ASP A 145 14.07 2.38 -7.15
N PRO A 146 14.17 1.13 -6.67
CA PRO A 146 15.33 0.29 -6.94
C PRO A 146 15.44 -0.15 -8.41
N THR A 147 14.36 -0.08 -9.18
CA THR A 147 14.34 -0.49 -10.59
C THR A 147 14.68 0.67 -11.53
N SER A 148 13.98 1.80 -11.41
CA SER A 148 14.12 2.98 -12.26
C SER A 148 15.21 3.94 -11.80
N ARG A 149 15.70 3.79 -10.55
CA ARG A 149 16.67 4.68 -9.89
C ARG A 149 16.17 6.13 -9.80
N GLN A 150 14.87 6.34 -9.90
CA GLN A 150 14.24 7.65 -9.79
C GLN A 150 13.61 7.83 -8.41
N LYS A 151 13.65 9.06 -7.90
CA LYS A 151 12.99 9.40 -6.65
C LYS A 151 11.48 9.30 -6.80
N VAL A 152 10.76 8.90 -5.75
CA VAL A 152 9.29 8.83 -5.74
C VAL A 152 8.65 10.15 -6.19
N LYS A 153 9.18 11.31 -5.76
CA LYS A 153 8.68 12.62 -6.21
C LYS A 153 8.83 12.83 -7.73
N VAL A 154 9.88 12.29 -8.34
CA VAL A 154 10.14 12.38 -9.79
C VAL A 154 9.17 11.46 -10.54
N LEU A 155 8.91 10.26 -10.02
CA LEU A 155 7.89 9.36 -10.57
C LEU A 155 6.51 10.04 -10.58
N LEU A 156 6.14 10.71 -9.48
CA LEU A 156 4.88 11.45 -9.37
C LEU A 156 4.79 12.66 -10.34
N GLN A 157 5.91 13.30 -10.67
CA GLN A 157 5.93 14.39 -11.65
C GLN A 157 5.74 13.90 -13.09
N LYS A 158 6.20 12.69 -13.41
CA LYS A 158 6.13 12.12 -14.76
C LYS A 158 4.75 11.58 -15.14
N ILE A 159 3.97 11.17 -14.14
CA ILE A 159 2.63 10.62 -14.39
C ILE A 159 1.63 11.72 -14.74
N SER A 160 0.93 11.52 -15.87
CA SER A 160 -0.09 12.44 -16.38
C SER A 160 -1.14 12.79 -15.34
N ARG A 161 -1.49 14.08 -15.24
CA ARG A 161 -2.53 14.62 -14.33
C ARG A 161 -3.96 14.35 -14.81
N THR A 162 -4.16 13.45 -15.78
CA THR A 162 -5.48 13.14 -16.36
C THR A 162 -6.47 12.56 -15.34
N HIS A 163 -6.00 12.00 -14.22
CA HIS A 163 -6.84 11.65 -13.07
C HIS A 163 -7.04 12.91 -12.21
N LYS A 164 -8.12 13.64 -12.49
CA LYS A 164 -8.25 15.06 -12.10
C LYS A 164 -8.46 15.32 -10.61
N ASP A 165 -8.94 14.36 -9.82
CA ASP A 165 -9.27 14.64 -8.41
C ASP A 165 -8.62 13.62 -7.46
N ILE A 166 -7.52 14.02 -6.84
CA ILE A 166 -6.95 13.38 -5.64
C ILE A 166 -7.10 14.40 -4.52
N ILE A 167 -8.12 14.20 -3.70
CA ILE A 167 -8.52 15.14 -2.65
C ILE A 167 -7.92 14.65 -1.34
N LYS A 168 -7.01 15.43 -0.77
CA LYS A 168 -6.47 15.17 0.57
C LYS A 168 -7.58 15.39 1.60
N LEU A 169 -7.95 14.35 2.33
CA LEU A 169 -8.82 14.49 3.48
C LEU A 169 -7.96 14.97 4.66
N GLU A 170 -8.51 15.86 5.49
CA GLU A 170 -7.81 16.39 6.66
C GLU A 170 -7.29 15.28 7.57
N THR A 171 -6.23 15.59 8.34
CA THR A 171 -5.47 14.66 9.16
C THR A 171 -6.40 13.84 10.05
N VAL A 172 -6.59 12.56 9.71
CA VAL A 172 -7.26 11.62 10.59
C VAL A 172 -6.26 11.29 11.69
N ASN A 173 -6.53 11.72 12.93
CA ASN A 173 -5.77 11.25 14.08
C ASN A 173 -6.06 9.74 14.25
N PHE A 174 -5.01 8.94 14.33
CA PHE A 174 -5.03 7.50 14.57
C PHE A 174 -4.52 7.20 15.98
#